data_AF-A0A963FQU1-F1
#
_entry.id   AF-A0A963FQU1-F1
#
_cell.length_a   1.000
_cell.length_b   1.000
_cell.length_c   1.000
_cell.angle_alpha   90.00
_cell.angle_beta   90.00
_cell.angle_gamma   90.00
#
_symmetry.space_group_name_H-M   'P 1'
#
loop_
_entity.id
_entity.type
_entity.pdbx_description
1 polymer ?
#
loop_
_entity_poly.entity_id
_entity_poly.type
_entity_poly.pdbx_seq_one_letter_code
_entity_poly.pdbx_strand_id
1 'polypeptide(L)'
;MNPRLRAALALPVSILLLSACNTLPQRAAPVVDHNKIWQTSRLALDQGRYAYEQGDFERASLWLNESLDLKLSSVGETVEAHKLLAFIACSRAEMDDCRAHFRSVLALAPGFELAKAEAGHPMWGPVFIEEKAALAH
;
A
#
# COMPACT_ATOMS: atom_id res chain seq x y z
N MET A 1 -40.91 46.31 -75.65
CA MET A 1 -41.51 46.28 -74.30
C MET A 1 -41.06 45.02 -73.58
N ASN A 2 -40.14 45.15 -72.62
CA ASN A 2 -39.95 44.18 -71.53
C ASN A 2 -41.13 44.40 -70.54
N PRO A 3 -41.59 43.43 -69.71
CA PRO A 3 -40.70 42.91 -68.65
C PRO A 3 -41.03 41.55 -67.96
N ARG A 4 -40.10 41.16 -67.07
CA ARG A 4 -40.19 40.31 -65.85
C ARG A 4 -40.10 38.79 -66.04
N LEU A 5 -38.93 38.20 -65.77
CA LEU A 5 -38.43 37.72 -64.46
C LEU A 5 -39.26 36.56 -63.87
N ARG A 6 -38.61 35.41 -63.71
CA ARG A 6 -38.54 34.68 -62.43
C ARG A 6 -37.34 33.75 -62.43
N ALA A 7 -36.34 34.14 -61.65
CA ALA A 7 -35.21 33.31 -61.27
C ALA A 7 -35.70 32.09 -60.51
N ALA A 8 -35.29 30.89 -60.91
CA ALA A 8 -35.35 29.71 -60.08
C ALA A 8 -33.92 29.37 -59.66
N LEU A 9 -33.54 29.88 -58.49
CA LEU A 9 -32.38 29.41 -57.73
C LEU A 9 -32.61 27.93 -57.41
N ALA A 10 -31.76 27.04 -57.92
CA ALA A 10 -31.58 25.71 -57.36
C ALA A 10 -30.19 25.67 -56.70
N LEU A 11 -30.12 26.03 -55.41
CA LEU A 11 -28.96 25.74 -54.58
C LEU A 11 -29.05 24.26 -54.16
N PRO A 12 -28.09 23.39 -54.53
CA PRO A 12 -28.00 22.09 -53.89
C PRO A 12 -27.40 22.30 -52.49
N VAL A 13 -28.24 22.10 -51.47
CA VAL A 13 -27.84 22.02 -50.06
C VAL A 13 -26.99 20.77 -49.89
N SER A 14 -25.68 20.91 -50.07
CA SER A 14 -24.70 19.85 -49.80
C SER A 14 -24.41 19.84 -48.31
N ILE A 15 -25.10 18.97 -47.58
CA ILE A 15 -24.87 18.69 -46.16
C ILE A 15 -23.57 17.88 -46.05
N LEU A 16 -22.45 18.58 -45.83
CA LEU A 16 -21.17 17.99 -45.43
C LEU A 16 -21.21 17.72 -43.92
N LEU A 17 -21.69 16.53 -43.52
CA LEU A 17 -21.50 16.00 -42.17
C LEU A 17 -20.06 15.47 -42.05
N LEU A 18 -19.11 16.36 -41.76
CA LEU A 18 -17.79 15.91 -41.27
C LEU A 18 -17.94 15.51 -39.80
N SER A 19 -17.96 14.20 -39.58
CA SER A 19 -17.83 13.57 -38.27
C SER A 19 -16.49 13.96 -37.64
N ALA A 20 -16.52 14.90 -36.69
CA ALA A 20 -15.36 15.20 -35.86
C ALA A 20 -15.13 14.02 -34.90
N CYS A 21 -14.15 13.17 -35.20
CA CYS A 21 -13.62 12.22 -34.22
C CYS A 21 -12.94 13.02 -33.10
N ASN A 22 -13.65 13.21 -31.99
CA ASN A 22 -13.04 13.69 -30.75
C ASN A 22 -12.17 12.58 -30.16
N THR A 23 -10.90 12.51 -30.59
CA THR A 23 -9.87 11.77 -29.85
C THR A 23 -9.57 12.57 -28.59
N LEU A 24 -10.21 12.23 -27.48
CA LEU A 24 -9.82 12.76 -26.18
C LEU A 24 -8.32 12.45 -25.98
N PRO A 25 -7.49 13.42 -25.56
CA PRO A 25 -6.11 13.13 -25.20
C PRO A 25 -6.18 12.20 -23.99
N GLN A 26 -5.84 10.94 -24.24
CA GLN A 26 -5.77 9.90 -23.23
C GLN A 26 -4.66 10.33 -22.28
N ARG A 27 -5.05 10.94 -21.15
CA ARG A 27 -4.12 11.34 -20.08
C ARG A 27 -3.37 10.07 -19.69
N ALA A 28 -2.10 9.96 -20.06
CA ALA A 28 -1.28 8.85 -19.65
C ALA A 28 -1.33 8.78 -18.12
N ALA A 29 -1.72 7.63 -17.59
CA ALA A 29 -1.63 7.40 -16.15
C ALA A 29 -0.18 7.68 -15.70
N PRO A 30 0.05 8.26 -14.52
CA PRO A 30 1.40 8.45 -14.02
C PRO A 30 2.14 7.09 -14.01
N VAL A 31 3.29 7.03 -14.66
CA VAL A 31 4.17 5.86 -14.60
C VAL A 31 4.69 5.75 -13.18
N VAL A 32 4.29 4.70 -12.47
CA VAL A 32 4.75 4.40 -11.12
C VAL A 32 6.15 3.80 -11.22
N ASP A 33 7.16 4.48 -10.66
CA ASP A 33 8.51 3.93 -10.53
C ASP A 33 8.56 3.00 -9.30
N HIS A 34 8.39 1.71 -9.57
CA HIS A 34 8.41 0.68 -8.53
C HIS A 34 9.76 0.59 -7.81
N ASN A 35 10.89 0.81 -8.50
CA ASN A 35 12.21 0.78 -7.88
C ASN A 35 12.33 1.88 -6.83
N LYS A 36 11.89 3.10 -7.16
CA LYS A 36 11.91 4.22 -6.22
C LYS A 36 11.04 3.94 -4.99
N ILE A 37 9.85 3.36 -5.17
CA ILE A 37 8.95 2.99 -4.06
C ILE A 37 9.60 1.96 -3.13
N TRP A 38 10.28 0.95 -3.68
CA TRP A 38 10.98 -0.06 -2.88
C TRP A 38 12.15 0.55 -2.08
N GLN A 39 12.89 1.49 -2.67
CA GLN A 39 13.94 2.20 -1.92
C GLN A 39 13.34 3.04 -0.80
N THR A 40 12.21 3.71 -1.03
CA THR A 40 11.57 4.54 0.01
C THR A 40 10.95 3.71 1.12
N SER A 41 10.29 2.58 0.81
CA SER A 41 9.72 1.68 1.83
C SER A 41 10.81 1.06 2.70
N ARG A 42 11.92 0.63 2.09
CA ARG A 42 13.07 0.11 2.83
C ARG A 42 13.72 1.18 3.72
N LEU A 43 13.86 2.40 3.22
CA LEU A 43 14.36 3.51 4.04
C LEU A 43 13.45 3.76 5.25
N ALA A 44 12.12 3.73 5.08
CA ALA A 44 11.18 3.85 6.19
C ALA A 44 11.36 2.70 7.20
N LEU A 45 11.51 1.45 6.74
CA LEU A 45 11.79 0.32 7.63
C LEU A 45 13.08 0.52 8.43
N ASP A 46 14.15 0.98 7.78
CA ASP A 46 15.43 1.26 8.45
C ASP A 46 15.32 2.37 9.50
N GLN A 47 14.53 3.41 9.24
CA GLN A 47 14.23 4.45 10.24
C GLN A 47 13.40 3.90 11.41
N GLY A 48 12.44 3.01 11.12
CA GLY A 48 11.65 2.32 12.13
C GLY A 48 12.49 1.44 13.05
N ARG A 49 13.41 0.64 12.48
CA ARG A 49 14.39 -0.17 13.21
C ARG A 49 15.24 0.70 14.12
N TYR A 50 15.83 1.75 13.57
CA TYR A 50 16.69 2.66 14.33
C TYR A 50 15.93 3.27 15.51
N ALA A 51 14.72 3.80 15.30
CA ALA A 51 13.91 4.37 16.37
C ALA A 51 13.53 3.32 17.44
N TYR A 52 13.20 2.09 17.03
CA TYR A 52 12.90 0.98 17.94
C TYR A 52 14.09 0.66 18.84
N GLU A 53 15.29 0.56 18.27
CA GLU A 53 16.53 0.31 19.01
C GLU A 53 16.86 1.42 20.01
N GLN A 54 16.46 2.67 19.72
CA GLN A 54 16.59 3.80 20.65
C GLN A 54 15.50 3.81 21.74
N GLY A 55 14.51 2.93 21.67
CA GLY A 55 13.34 2.93 22.56
C GLY A 55 12.32 4.05 22.25
N ASP A 56 12.46 4.76 21.12
CA ASP A 56 11.48 5.74 20.66
C ASP A 56 10.35 5.01 19.93
N PHE A 57 9.49 4.34 20.69
CA PHE A 57 8.44 3.47 20.15
C PHE A 57 7.36 4.24 19.39
N GLU A 58 7.11 5.50 19.73
CA GLU A 58 6.18 6.35 18.97
C GLU A 58 6.72 6.59 17.55
N ARG A 59 7.99 7.01 17.44
CA ARG A 59 8.62 7.22 16.13
C ARG A 59 8.82 5.91 15.37
N ALA A 60 9.14 4.82 16.07
CA ALA A 60 9.27 3.51 15.46
C ALA A 60 7.96 3.08 14.80
N SER A 61 6.84 3.15 15.53
CA SER A 61 5.53 2.78 14.97
C SER A 61 5.16 3.60 13.74
N LEU A 62 5.44 4.91 13.73
CA LEU A 62 5.18 5.76 12.56
C LEU A 62 5.93 5.27 11.31
N TRP A 63 7.24 5.05 11.42
CA TRP A 63 8.07 4.63 10.29
C TRP A 63 7.80 3.19 9.85
N LEU A 64 7.52 2.29 10.80
CA LEU A 64 7.18 0.91 10.49
C LEU A 64 5.84 0.82 9.73
N ASN A 65 4.82 1.57 10.15
CA ASN A 65 3.56 1.65 9.41
C ASN A 65 3.75 2.29 8.02
N GLU A 66 4.50 3.38 7.91
CA GLU A 66 4.85 3.98 6.61
C GLU A 66 5.53 2.97 5.69
N SER A 67 6.44 2.14 6.21
CA SER A 67 7.10 1.11 5.41
C SER A 67 6.11 0.07 4.86
N LEU A 68 5.11 -0.32 5.65
CA LEU A 68 4.04 -1.24 5.24
C LEU A 68 3.12 -0.59 4.19
N ASP A 69 2.74 0.67 4.39
CA ASP A 69 1.89 1.43 3.46
C ASP A 69 2.56 1.62 2.10
N LEU A 70 3.88 1.84 2.09
CA LEU A 70 4.69 1.92 0.88
C LEU A 70 4.95 0.56 0.21
N LYS A 71 4.45 -0.54 0.78
CA LYS A 71 4.57 -1.92 0.29
C LYS A 71 6.02 -2.37 0.12
N LEU A 72 6.59 -2.84 1.22
CA LEU A 72 7.90 -3.49 1.25
C LEU A 72 8.04 -4.56 0.16
N SER A 73 9.25 -4.63 -0.39
CA SER A 73 9.55 -5.44 -1.58
C SER A 73 9.63 -6.94 -1.28
N SER A 74 9.92 -7.31 -0.03
CA SER A 74 10.13 -8.70 0.39
C SER A 74 9.23 -9.10 1.56
N VAL A 75 8.84 -10.36 1.58
CA VAL A 75 8.06 -10.95 2.69
C VAL A 75 8.82 -10.83 4.02
N GLY A 76 10.15 -11.00 3.99
CA GLY A 76 10.98 -10.90 5.20
C GLY A 76 10.95 -9.50 5.82
N GLU A 77 11.04 -8.45 5.00
CA GLU A 77 10.93 -7.06 5.48
C GLU A 77 9.53 -6.78 6.06
N THR A 78 8.46 -7.24 5.39
CA THR A 78 7.09 -7.09 5.89
C THR A 78 6.87 -7.85 7.21
N VAL A 79 7.40 -9.06 7.32
CA VAL A 79 7.37 -9.86 8.55
C VAL A 79 8.10 -9.14 9.68
N GLU A 80 9.26 -8.56 9.41
CA GLU A 80 10.01 -7.82 10.41
C GLU A 80 9.28 -6.56 10.87
N ALA A 81 8.71 -5.79 9.95
CA ALA A 81 7.93 -4.59 10.29
C ALA A 81 6.75 -4.94 11.20
N HIS A 82 5.96 -5.96 10.85
CA HIS A 82 4.88 -6.44 11.70
C HIS A 82 5.39 -7.01 13.03
N LYS A 83 6.50 -7.74 13.07
CA LYS A 83 7.07 -8.26 14.32
C LYS A 83 7.42 -7.14 15.30
N LEU A 84 8.10 -6.08 14.81
CA LEU A 84 8.45 -4.94 15.66
C LEU A 84 7.21 -4.18 16.13
N LEU A 85 6.23 -3.96 15.26
CA LEU A 85 4.95 -3.36 15.64
C LEU A 85 4.19 -4.20 16.67
N ALA A 86 4.21 -5.53 16.55
CA ALA A 86 3.64 -6.41 17.55
C ALA A 86 4.32 -6.19 18.91
N PHE A 87 5.65 -6.22 18.97
CA PHE A 87 6.38 -6.00 20.22
C PHE A 87 6.06 -4.64 20.87
N ILE A 88 6.01 -3.57 20.07
CA ILE A 88 5.62 -2.23 20.54
C ILE A 88 4.20 -2.28 21.12
N ALA A 89 3.21 -2.77 20.37
CA ALA A 89 1.82 -2.82 20.80
C ALA A 89 1.64 -3.64 22.09
N CYS A 90 2.28 -4.82 22.19
CA CYS A 90 2.22 -5.63 23.40
C CYS A 90 2.82 -4.88 24.61
N SER A 91 3.94 -4.16 24.43
CA SER A 91 4.57 -3.36 25.50
C SER A 91 3.71 -2.18 25.98
N ARG A 92 2.79 -1.70 25.13
CA ARG A 92 1.83 -0.62 25.44
C ARG A 92 0.48 -1.14 25.95
N ALA A 93 0.34 -2.46 26.10
CA ALA A 93 -0.91 -3.15 26.41
C ALA A 93 -2.03 -2.94 25.36
N GLU A 94 -1.66 -2.66 24.10
CA GLU A 94 -2.56 -2.54 22.95
C GLU A 94 -2.79 -3.94 22.35
N MET A 95 -3.54 -4.78 23.08
CA MET A 95 -3.57 -6.23 22.84
C MET A 95 -4.22 -6.65 21.51
N ASP A 96 -5.17 -5.87 21.00
CA ASP A 96 -5.79 -6.15 19.70
C ASP A 96 -4.79 -5.98 18.56
N ASP A 97 -4.01 -4.90 18.57
CA ASP A 97 -2.98 -4.61 17.57
C ASP A 97 -1.78 -5.58 17.71
N CYS A 98 -1.36 -5.87 18.95
CA CYS A 98 -0.36 -6.88 19.27
C CYS A 98 -0.68 -8.23 18.61
N ARG A 99 -1.92 -8.73 18.78
CA ARG A 99 -2.40 -9.96 18.13
C ARG A 99 -2.49 -9.81 16.61
N ALA A 100 -3.05 -8.71 16.13
CA ALA A 100 -3.24 -8.48 14.70
C ALA A 100 -1.91 -8.52 13.93
N HIS A 101 -0.86 -7.90 14.47
CA HIS A 101 0.45 -7.93 13.86
C HIS A 101 1.09 -9.33 13.87
N PHE A 102 0.95 -10.10 14.96
CA PHE A 102 1.41 -11.49 14.95
C PHE A 102 0.64 -12.37 13.96
N ARG A 103 -0.68 -12.17 13.83
CA ARG A 103 -1.47 -12.84 12.78
C ARG A 103 -0.96 -12.52 11.39
N SER A 104 -0.64 -11.25 11.12
CA SER A 104 -0.05 -10.84 9.83
C SER A 104 1.29 -11.52 9.59
N VAL A 105 2.16 -11.60 10.60
CA VAL A 105 3.43 -12.33 10.52
C VAL A 105 3.19 -13.79 10.14
N LEU A 106 2.31 -14.49 10.86
CA LEU A 106 2.05 -15.91 10.67
C LEU A 106 1.29 -16.21 9.35
N ALA A 107 0.46 -15.28 8.88
CA ALA A 107 -0.19 -15.40 7.57
C ALA A 107 0.82 -15.25 6.42
N LEU A 108 1.81 -14.36 6.56
CA LEU A 108 2.87 -14.15 5.58
C LEU A 108 3.92 -15.27 5.60
N ALA A 109 4.22 -15.79 6.79
CA ALA A 109 5.23 -16.82 7.02
C ALA A 109 4.72 -17.84 8.06
N PRO A 110 3.96 -18.88 7.65
CA PRO A 110 3.37 -19.86 8.56
C PRO A 110 4.37 -20.64 9.42
N GLY A 111 5.61 -20.78 8.95
CA GLY A 111 6.72 -21.42 9.69
C GLY A 111 7.56 -20.43 10.50
N PHE A 112 7.13 -19.18 10.66
CA PHE A 112 7.89 -18.18 11.41
C PHE A 112 8.00 -18.57 12.89
N GLU A 113 9.17 -18.34 13.45
CA GLU A 113 9.46 -18.51 14.87
C GLU A 113 10.13 -17.25 15.40
N LEU A 114 9.72 -16.86 16.60
CA LEU A 114 10.49 -15.88 17.38
C LEU A 114 11.85 -16.45 17.77
N ALA A 115 12.87 -15.59 17.81
CA ALA A 115 14.16 -15.99 18.35
C ALA A 115 14.00 -16.40 19.83
N LYS A 116 14.86 -17.28 20.33
CA LYS A 116 14.75 -17.82 21.71
C LYS A 116 14.61 -16.74 22.78
N ALA A 117 15.36 -15.64 22.64
CA ALA A 117 15.30 -14.51 23.56
C ALA A 117 13.96 -13.75 23.47
N GLU A 118 13.41 -13.60 22.27
CA GLU A 118 12.13 -12.95 22.02
C GLU A 118 10.96 -13.81 22.52
N ALA A 119 10.98 -15.12 22.25
CA ALA A 119 9.94 -16.05 22.64
C ALA A 119 9.79 -16.18 24.17
N GLY A 120 10.88 -16.03 24.92
CA GLY A 120 10.87 -16.06 26.38
C GLY A 120 10.35 -14.79 27.05
N HIS A 121 10.02 -13.75 26.29
CA HIS A 121 9.62 -12.47 26.86
C HIS A 121 8.18 -12.52 27.41
N PRO A 122 7.93 -12.08 28.66
CA PRO A 122 6.64 -12.30 29.32
C PRO A 122 5.47 -11.54 28.68
N MET A 123 5.72 -10.42 27.98
CA MET A 123 4.64 -9.58 27.43
C MET A 123 4.11 -10.05 26.08
N TRP A 124 4.97 -10.60 25.21
CA TRP A 124 4.58 -10.93 23.83
C TRP A 124 4.79 -12.41 23.48
N GLY A 125 5.64 -13.14 24.21
CA GLY A 125 5.86 -14.57 24.01
C GLY A 125 4.57 -15.38 24.09
N PRO A 126 3.76 -15.24 25.16
CA PRO A 126 2.47 -15.92 25.27
C PRO A 126 1.52 -15.58 24.12
N VAL A 127 1.44 -14.30 23.73
CA VAL A 127 0.55 -13.86 22.64
C VAL A 127 0.94 -14.50 21.31
N PHE A 128 2.23 -14.53 20.99
CA PHE A 128 2.72 -15.19 19.78
C PHE A 128 2.35 -16.68 19.76
N ILE A 129 2.51 -17.38 20.89
CA ILE A 129 2.17 -18.80 21.02
C ILE A 129 0.67 -19.02 20.80
N GLU A 130 -0.17 -18.18 21.40
CA GLU A 130 -1.63 -18.23 21.25
C GLU A 130 -2.05 -18.04 19.78
N GLU A 131 -1.55 -17.00 19.12
CA GLU A 131 -1.88 -16.70 17.72
C GLU A 131 -1.39 -17.79 16.76
N LYS A 132 -0.23 -18.38 17.05
CA LYS A 132 0.29 -19.51 16.27
C LYS A 132 -0.55 -20.77 16.46
N ALA A 133 -0.99 -21.05 17.67
CA ALA A 133 -1.90 -22.17 17.93
C ALA A 133 -3.25 -21.97 17.24
N ALA A 134 -3.78 -20.74 17.22
CA ALA A 134 -5.06 -20.41 16.59
C ALA A 134 -5.07 -20.64 15.07
N LEU A 135 -3.92 -20.48 14.39
CA LEU A 135 -3.80 -20.72 12.94
C LEU A 135 -3.51 -22.19 12.57
N ALA A 136 -3.23 -23.05 13.54
CA ALA A 136 -2.99 -24.47 13.31
C ALA A 136 -4.28 -25.32 13.23
N HIS A 137 -5.45 -24.67 13.39
CA HIS A 137 -6.78 -25.26 13.36
C HIS A 137 -7.55 -24.84 12.11
#